data_AF-A0A6M5JH18-F1
#
_entry.id   AF-A0A6M5JH18-F1
#
_cell.length_a   1.000
_cell.length_b   1.000
_cell.length_c   1.000
_cell.angle_alpha   90.00
_cell.angle_beta   90.00
_cell.angle_gamma   90.00
#
_symmetry.space_group_name_H-M   'P 1'
#
loop_
_entity.id
_entity.type
_entity.pdbx_description
1 polymer ?
#
loop_
_entity_poly.entity_id
_entity_poly.type
_entity_poly.pdbx_seq_one_letter_code
_entity_poly.pdbx_strand_id
1 'polypeptide(L)'
;MLAHEGRYGSWAWLTEGAAEGRYASPANHPRRARFELLPEDGRRRYAAIGLAIATHLPGADEIALVDEAIGWLAPAPGLIDAVDALVRSIHKLDSQGPGYDVSHSDPELPFSIFLNLPVGETDATLRVAEAILHETMHLQLSLMERLRPLVADPAATTLSPWQGKARPLQGLIHGLFVFRAIDQWLTILQTADPAAHGHPYADRRRLEIADEIASIENFTASSALTLRGQRFATMLIAR
;
A
#
# COMPACT_ATOMS: atom_id res chain seq x y z
N MET A 1 -15.13 21.00 -0.54
CA MET A 1 -13.90 20.72 0.23
C MET A 1 -12.87 21.78 -0.18
N LEU A 2 -12.42 22.63 0.76
CA LEU A 2 -11.52 23.75 0.44
C LEU A 2 -10.07 23.29 0.42
N ALA A 3 -9.34 23.61 -0.64
CA ALA A 3 -7.91 23.34 -0.73
C ALA A 3 -7.15 24.25 0.24
N HIS A 4 -6.19 23.69 0.98
CA HIS A 4 -5.28 24.45 1.84
C HIS A 4 -3.88 24.50 1.20
N GLU A 5 -3.18 25.63 1.37
CA GLU A 5 -1.76 25.78 1.01
C GLU A 5 -0.90 25.60 2.27
N GLY A 6 0.26 24.94 2.13
CA GLY A 6 1.10 24.61 3.28
C GLY A 6 2.54 24.27 2.87
N ARG A 7 3.48 24.67 3.75
CA ARG A 7 4.94 24.63 3.52
C ARG A 7 5.62 23.27 3.73
N TYR A 8 4.87 22.22 4.09
CA TYR A 8 5.43 20.93 4.49
C TYR A 8 4.60 19.76 3.93
N GLY A 9 4.67 19.57 2.62
CA GLY A 9 4.09 18.41 1.93
C GLY A 9 5.05 17.23 1.90
N SER A 10 4.58 16.05 1.49
CA SER A 10 5.44 14.88 1.29
C SER A 10 6.62 15.23 0.36
N TRP A 11 6.39 16.02 -0.69
CA TRP A 11 7.48 16.41 -1.59
C TRP A 11 8.58 17.27 -0.94
N ALA A 12 8.25 18.04 0.09
CA ALA A 12 9.23 18.81 0.85
C ALA A 12 10.24 17.90 1.59
N TRP A 13 9.84 16.65 1.89
CA TRP A 13 10.71 15.62 2.46
C TRP A 13 11.86 15.25 1.51
N LEU A 14 11.57 15.14 0.21
CA LEU A 14 12.57 14.77 -0.82
C LEU A 14 13.40 15.97 -1.29
N THR A 15 12.93 17.20 -1.06
CA THR A 15 13.52 18.41 -1.64
C THR A 15 14.00 19.44 -0.61
N GLU A 16 14.13 19.02 0.65
CA GLU A 16 14.62 19.86 1.76
C GLU A 16 13.85 21.21 1.90
N GLY A 17 12.53 21.19 1.67
CA GLY A 17 11.65 22.33 1.98
C GLY A 17 11.35 23.32 0.85
N ALA A 18 11.64 23.00 -0.42
CA ALA A 18 11.57 23.98 -1.50
C ALA A 18 10.20 24.15 -2.21
N ALA A 19 9.16 23.36 -1.91
CA ALA A 19 7.90 23.39 -2.68
C ALA A 19 6.63 23.51 -1.83
N GLU A 20 5.75 24.42 -2.25
CA GLU A 20 4.39 24.56 -1.72
C GLU A 20 3.49 23.43 -2.28
N GLY A 21 2.85 22.69 -1.38
CA GLY A 21 1.86 21.67 -1.73
C GLY A 21 0.43 22.22 -1.61
N ARG A 22 -0.49 21.66 -2.41
CA ARG A 22 -1.94 21.85 -2.27
C ARG A 22 -2.56 20.60 -1.66
N TYR A 23 -3.41 20.79 -0.66
CA TYR A 23 -3.98 19.67 0.11
C TYR A 23 -5.50 19.69 0.17
N ALA A 24 -6.07 18.53 0.39
CA ALA A 24 -7.45 18.30 0.77
C ALA A 24 -7.55 17.30 1.92
N SER A 25 -8.57 17.44 2.78
CA SER A 25 -8.81 16.54 3.90
C SER A 25 -10.16 15.84 3.77
N PRO A 26 -10.25 14.53 4.06
CA PRO A 26 -11.54 13.84 4.13
C PRO A 26 -12.48 14.48 5.16
N ALA A 27 -13.78 14.48 4.87
CA ALA A 27 -14.75 15.34 5.57
C ALA A 27 -15.09 14.87 7.00
N ASN A 28 -14.89 13.59 7.33
CA ASN A 28 -15.42 12.97 8.55
C ASN A 28 -14.38 12.32 9.49
N HIS A 29 -13.10 12.72 9.45
CA HIS A 29 -12.15 12.16 10.41
C HIS A 29 -11.22 13.18 11.10
N PRO A 30 -10.98 13.05 12.43
CA PRO A 30 -9.81 13.66 13.10
C PRO A 30 -8.46 13.00 12.75
N ARG A 31 -8.31 12.27 11.64
CA ARG A 31 -7.12 11.46 11.36
C ARG A 31 -6.27 12.02 10.24
N ARG A 32 -4.95 12.00 10.48
CA ARG A 32 -3.91 12.88 9.96
C ARG A 32 -3.61 12.77 8.45
N ALA A 33 -4.25 11.85 7.71
CA ALA A 33 -4.02 11.67 6.28
C ALA A 33 -4.67 12.79 5.45
N ARG A 34 -3.98 13.23 4.39
CA ARG A 34 -4.44 14.30 3.50
C ARG A 34 -4.21 13.89 2.06
N PHE A 35 -5.12 14.28 1.17
CA PHE A 35 -4.83 14.24 -0.25
C PHE A 35 -3.87 15.36 -0.60
N GLU A 36 -2.82 15.03 -1.35
CA GLU A 36 -1.76 15.97 -1.69
C GLU A 36 -1.46 15.92 -3.19
N LEU A 37 -1.41 17.10 -3.82
CA LEU A 37 -0.86 17.23 -5.16
C LEU A 37 0.64 17.37 -5.10
N LEU A 38 1.34 16.43 -5.75
CA LEU A 38 2.77 16.59 -5.98
C LEU A 38 3.02 17.77 -6.94
N PRO A 39 4.08 18.56 -6.73
CA PRO A 39 4.51 19.55 -7.71
C PRO A 39 4.99 18.87 -9.01
N GLU A 40 5.23 19.66 -10.04
CA GLU A 40 5.58 19.14 -11.37
C GLU A 40 6.79 18.20 -11.34
N ASP A 41 7.84 18.55 -10.61
CA ASP A 41 9.03 17.69 -10.45
C ASP A 41 8.70 16.34 -9.84
N GLY A 42 7.83 16.31 -8.82
CA GLY A 42 7.38 15.07 -8.21
C GLY A 42 6.56 14.22 -9.18
N ARG A 43 5.65 14.84 -9.93
CA ARG A 43 4.90 14.13 -10.97
C ARG A 43 5.82 13.58 -12.05
N ARG A 44 6.84 14.33 -12.47
CA ARG A 44 7.85 13.87 -13.45
C ARG A 44 8.66 12.68 -12.94
N ARG A 45 9.07 12.69 -11.67
CA ARG A 45 9.78 11.57 -11.03
C ARG A 45 8.96 10.29 -11.11
N TYR A 46 7.69 10.32 -10.72
CA TYR A 46 6.85 9.12 -10.72
C TYR A 46 6.35 8.71 -12.11
N ALA A 47 6.19 9.67 -13.04
CA ALA A 47 5.94 9.36 -14.45
C ALA A 47 7.08 8.57 -15.08
N ALA A 48 8.35 8.81 -14.68
CA ALA A 48 9.50 8.08 -15.19
C ALA A 48 9.49 6.58 -14.82
N ILE A 49 8.72 6.18 -13.80
CA ILE A 49 8.49 4.77 -13.43
C ILE A 49 7.12 4.26 -13.85
N GLY A 50 6.39 5.02 -14.69
CA GLY A 50 5.11 4.62 -15.27
C GLY A 50 3.87 4.96 -14.44
N LEU A 51 3.98 5.79 -13.39
CA LEU A 51 2.83 6.22 -12.61
C LEU A 51 2.25 7.54 -13.15
N ALA A 52 0.96 7.52 -13.50
CA ALA A 52 0.22 8.72 -13.89
C ALA A 52 -0.37 9.38 -12.63
N ILE A 53 0.29 10.44 -12.14
CA ILE A 53 -0.15 11.18 -10.95
C ILE A 53 -1.18 12.24 -11.35
N ALA A 54 -2.33 12.25 -10.67
CA ALA A 54 -3.39 13.20 -10.95
C ALA A 54 -2.94 14.66 -10.72
N THR A 55 -3.50 15.57 -11.52
CA THR A 55 -3.22 17.02 -11.45
C THR A 55 -4.26 17.79 -10.64
N HIS A 56 -5.29 17.10 -10.14
CA HIS A 56 -6.39 17.66 -9.38
C HIS A 56 -6.65 16.82 -8.12
N LEU A 57 -7.11 17.48 -7.06
CA LEU A 57 -7.52 16.81 -5.83
C LEU A 57 -8.77 15.96 -6.09
N PRO A 58 -9.02 14.91 -5.29
CA PRO A 58 -10.18 14.07 -5.48
C PRO A 58 -11.50 14.82 -5.28
N GLY A 59 -12.51 14.38 -6.02
CA GLY A 59 -13.90 14.82 -5.85
C GLY A 59 -14.56 14.23 -4.60
N ALA A 60 -15.79 14.66 -4.30
CA ALA A 60 -16.54 14.23 -3.12
C ALA A 60 -16.73 12.70 -3.05
N ASP A 61 -17.06 12.08 -4.18
CA ASP A 61 -17.30 10.63 -4.26
C ASP A 61 -16.02 9.82 -4.03
N GLU A 62 -14.88 10.32 -4.53
CA GLU A 62 -13.56 9.71 -4.34
C GLU A 62 -13.10 9.77 -2.89
N ILE A 63 -13.42 10.87 -2.19
CA ILE A 63 -13.16 11.02 -0.76
C ILE A 63 -14.05 10.08 0.03
N ALA A 64 -15.35 10.01 -0.30
CA ALA A 64 -16.29 9.12 0.35
C ALA A 64 -15.87 7.65 0.18
N LEU A 65 -15.37 7.27 -1.00
CA LEU A 65 -14.82 5.94 -1.27
C LEU A 65 -13.64 5.61 -0.34
N VAL A 66 -12.70 6.54 -0.16
CA VAL A 66 -11.55 6.33 0.75
C VAL A 66 -11.99 6.25 2.21
N ASP A 67 -12.92 7.11 2.64
CA ASP A 67 -13.48 7.06 4.00
C ASP A 67 -14.17 5.72 4.28
N GLU A 68 -14.97 5.23 3.32
CA GLU A 68 -15.64 3.94 3.42
C GLU A 68 -14.60 2.80 3.45
N ALA A 69 -13.60 2.83 2.57
CA ALA A 69 -12.52 1.83 2.50
C ALA A 69 -11.73 1.72 3.81
N ILE A 70 -11.43 2.84 4.47
CA ILE A 70 -10.80 2.83 5.79
C ILE A 70 -11.73 2.17 6.82
N GLY A 71 -13.05 2.39 6.73
CA GLY A 71 -14.04 1.72 7.57
C GLY A 71 -13.95 0.18 7.51
N TRP A 72 -13.68 -0.38 6.33
CA TRP A 72 -13.50 -1.83 6.14
C TRP A 72 -12.24 -2.42 6.83
N LEU A 73 -11.28 -1.57 7.22
CA LEU A 73 -10.09 -2.00 7.97
C LEU A 73 -10.36 -2.08 9.48
N ALA A 74 -11.43 -1.43 9.98
CA ALA A 74 -11.72 -1.31 11.41
C ALA A 74 -11.92 -2.64 12.16
N PRO A 75 -12.49 -3.70 11.58
CA PRO A 75 -12.68 -4.96 12.29
C PRO A 75 -11.37 -5.67 12.68
N ALA A 76 -10.25 -5.36 12.02
CA ALA A 76 -8.95 -5.98 12.31
C ALA A 76 -8.16 -5.16 13.35
N PRO A 77 -7.84 -5.73 14.53
CA PRO A 77 -7.17 -5.00 15.60
C PRO A 77 -5.83 -4.38 15.15
N GLY A 78 -5.66 -3.10 15.44
CA GLY A 78 -4.41 -2.36 15.20
C GLY A 78 -4.15 -1.93 13.76
N LEU A 79 -4.90 -2.40 12.76
CA LEU A 79 -4.70 -1.96 11.36
C LEU A 79 -5.00 -0.48 11.20
N ILE A 80 -6.08 -0.03 11.81
CA ILE A 80 -6.47 1.37 11.81
C ILE A 80 -5.39 2.25 12.46
N ASP A 81 -4.81 1.81 13.58
CA ASP A 81 -3.73 2.54 14.24
C ASP A 81 -2.47 2.57 13.37
N ALA A 82 -2.18 1.50 12.63
CA ALA A 82 -1.08 1.46 11.67
C ALA A 82 -1.30 2.43 10.51
N VAL A 83 -2.49 2.43 9.90
CA VAL A 83 -2.87 3.42 8.86
C VAL A 83 -2.76 4.84 9.42
N ASP A 84 -3.25 5.08 10.63
CA ASP A 84 -3.16 6.39 11.28
C ASP A 84 -1.75 6.79 11.70
N ALA A 85 -0.86 5.85 11.94
CA ALA A 85 0.53 6.14 12.24
C ALA A 85 1.31 6.44 10.96
N LEU A 86 1.03 5.68 9.90
CA LEU A 86 1.87 5.58 8.72
C LEU A 86 1.33 6.36 7.53
N VAL A 87 0.04 6.47 7.30
CA VAL A 87 -0.50 7.18 6.13
C VAL A 87 -0.75 8.65 6.49
N ARG A 88 0.05 9.55 5.92
CA ARG A 88 -0.03 11.01 6.14
C ARG A 88 -0.41 11.74 4.85
N SER A 89 0.07 11.26 3.71
CA SER A 89 -0.27 11.80 2.40
C SER A 89 -0.80 10.70 1.49
N ILE A 90 -1.90 11.00 0.80
CA ILE A 90 -2.48 10.17 -0.26
C ILE A 90 -2.38 10.95 -1.56
N HIS A 91 -1.77 10.34 -2.55
CA HIS A 91 -1.60 10.90 -3.88
C HIS A 91 -2.48 10.13 -4.86
N LYS A 92 -3.41 10.84 -5.51
CA LYS A 92 -4.31 10.23 -6.48
C LYS A 92 -3.53 9.86 -7.75
N LEU A 93 -3.74 8.64 -8.23
CA LEU A 93 -3.31 8.15 -9.53
C LEU A 93 -4.47 8.26 -10.53
N ASP A 94 -4.16 8.64 -11.77
CA ASP A 94 -5.13 8.60 -12.87
C ASP A 94 -5.37 7.14 -13.29
N SER A 95 -6.62 6.79 -13.54
CA SER A 95 -7.00 5.46 -14.03
C SER A 95 -6.50 5.24 -15.45
N GLN A 96 -5.90 4.06 -15.68
CA GLN A 96 -5.53 3.60 -17.02
C GLN A 96 -6.67 2.80 -17.69
N GLY A 97 -7.83 2.71 -17.05
CA GLY A 97 -9.02 2.02 -17.56
C GLY A 97 -9.76 1.22 -16.48
N PRO A 98 -10.98 0.74 -16.77
CA PRO A 98 -11.76 -0.04 -15.83
C PRO A 98 -11.05 -1.33 -15.39
N GLY A 99 -11.13 -1.66 -14.10
CA GLY A 99 -10.53 -2.89 -13.56
C GLY A 99 -9.01 -2.85 -13.41
N TYR A 100 -8.37 -1.70 -13.64
CA TYR A 100 -6.92 -1.53 -13.50
C TYR A 100 -6.56 -0.89 -12.16
N ASP A 101 -6.22 -1.72 -11.18
CA ASP A 101 -5.71 -1.25 -9.89
C ASP A 101 -4.22 -0.98 -9.94
N VAL A 102 -3.84 0.25 -9.59
CA VAL A 102 -2.46 0.59 -9.28
C VAL A 102 -2.43 1.30 -7.95
N SER A 103 -1.54 0.83 -7.10
CA SER A 103 -1.09 1.52 -5.90
C SER A 103 0.42 1.50 -5.84
N HIS A 104 0.98 2.43 -5.07
CA HIS A 104 2.42 2.50 -4.86
C HIS A 104 2.75 3.16 -3.52
N SER A 105 3.91 2.83 -2.98
CA SER A 105 4.61 3.57 -1.93
C SER A 105 6.09 3.63 -2.29
N ASP A 106 6.70 4.78 -2.04
CA ASP A 106 8.12 5.01 -2.28
C ASP A 106 8.87 4.94 -0.94
N PRO A 107 9.78 3.97 -0.74
CA PRO A 107 10.57 3.89 0.49
C PRO A 107 11.35 5.16 0.83
N GLU A 108 11.64 6.03 -0.15
CA GLU A 108 12.29 7.34 0.06
C GLU A 108 11.31 8.43 0.47
N LEU A 109 10.01 8.24 0.22
CA LEU A 109 8.93 9.16 0.58
C LEU A 109 8.05 8.54 1.67
N PRO A 110 8.53 8.51 2.94
CA PRO A 110 7.80 7.88 4.02
C PRO A 110 6.45 8.56 4.22
N PHE A 111 5.52 7.78 4.74
CA PHE A 111 4.18 8.19 5.08
C PHE A 111 3.28 8.62 3.91
N SER A 112 3.68 8.31 2.69
CA SER A 112 2.95 8.66 1.48
C SER A 112 2.56 7.40 0.71
N ILE A 113 1.30 7.35 0.29
CA ILE A 113 0.77 6.29 -0.56
C ILE A 113 0.16 6.88 -1.82
N PHE A 114 0.20 6.13 -2.91
CA PHE A 114 -0.36 6.49 -4.19
C PHE A 114 -1.47 5.50 -4.51
N LEU A 115 -2.66 6.00 -4.84
CA LEU A 115 -3.85 5.16 -5.03
C LEU A 115 -4.62 5.55 -6.28
N ASN A 116 -5.03 4.55 -7.05
CA ASN A 116 -6.16 4.68 -7.96
C ASN A 116 -7.48 4.68 -7.17
N LEU A 117 -8.46 5.49 -7.59
CA LEU A 117 -9.78 5.61 -6.95
C LEU A 117 -10.90 5.24 -7.95
N PRO A 118 -11.27 3.95 -8.07
CA PRO A 118 -12.18 3.46 -9.10
C PRO A 118 -13.66 3.66 -8.72
N VAL A 119 -14.09 4.92 -8.57
CA VAL A 119 -15.47 5.24 -8.18
C VAL A 119 -16.48 4.63 -9.16
N GLY A 120 -17.46 3.92 -8.61
CA GLY A 120 -18.53 3.28 -9.38
C GLY A 120 -18.17 1.91 -9.96
N GLU A 121 -16.95 1.40 -9.75
CA GLU A 121 -16.60 0.02 -10.09
C GLU A 121 -17.11 -0.98 -9.04
N THR A 122 -17.30 -2.23 -9.47
CA THR A 122 -17.59 -3.35 -8.58
C THR A 122 -16.45 -3.55 -7.58
N ASP A 123 -16.81 -3.78 -6.31
CA ASP A 123 -15.89 -3.99 -5.19
C ASP A 123 -14.92 -2.83 -4.94
N ALA A 124 -15.18 -1.63 -5.49
CA ALA A 124 -14.25 -0.49 -5.41
C ALA A 124 -13.81 -0.20 -3.98
N THR A 125 -14.72 -0.22 -3.02
CA THR A 125 -14.40 0.06 -1.61
C THR A 125 -13.43 -0.98 -1.03
N LEU A 126 -13.66 -2.27 -1.26
CA LEU A 126 -12.78 -3.35 -0.78
C LEU A 126 -11.43 -3.32 -1.49
N ARG A 127 -11.41 -3.04 -2.81
CA ARG A 127 -10.17 -2.89 -3.59
C ARG A 127 -9.31 -1.74 -3.08
N VAL A 128 -9.93 -0.59 -2.76
CA VAL A 128 -9.23 0.55 -2.15
C VAL A 128 -8.77 0.23 -0.72
N ALA A 129 -9.57 -0.50 0.07
CA ALA A 129 -9.18 -0.93 1.41
C ALA A 129 -7.94 -1.84 1.37
N GLU A 130 -7.92 -2.81 0.45
CA GLU A 130 -6.77 -3.68 0.19
C GLU A 130 -5.55 -2.84 -0.23
N ALA A 131 -5.71 -1.89 -1.16
CA ALA A 131 -4.61 -1.03 -1.60
C ALA A 131 -4.04 -0.16 -0.47
N ILE A 132 -4.89 0.40 0.40
CA ILE A 132 -4.44 1.15 1.58
C ILE A 132 -3.64 0.24 2.52
N LEU A 133 -4.15 -0.96 2.82
CA LEU A 133 -3.46 -1.92 3.66
C LEU A 133 -2.13 -2.35 3.04
N HIS A 134 -2.12 -2.65 1.74
CA HIS A 134 -0.96 -3.04 0.96
C HIS A 134 0.17 -2.03 1.12
N GLU A 135 -0.11 -0.77 0.83
CA GLU A 135 0.90 0.28 0.91
C GLU A 135 1.28 0.63 2.35
N THR A 136 0.34 0.55 3.30
CA THR A 136 0.65 0.73 4.73
C THR A 136 1.65 -0.32 5.21
N MET A 137 1.51 -1.58 4.80
CA MET A 137 2.41 -2.66 5.17
C MET A 137 3.79 -2.52 4.50
N HIS A 138 3.86 -2.06 3.24
CA HIS A 138 5.12 -1.69 2.62
C HIS A 138 5.85 -0.57 3.37
N LEU A 139 5.13 0.50 3.75
CA LEU A 139 5.69 1.58 4.56
C LEU A 139 6.20 1.07 5.91
N GLN A 140 5.40 0.26 6.61
CA GLN A 140 5.77 -0.30 7.91
C GLN A 140 7.06 -1.12 7.83
N LEU A 141 7.14 -2.05 6.88
CA LEU A 141 8.29 -2.93 6.74
C LEU A 141 9.53 -2.15 6.29
N SER A 142 9.37 -1.20 5.36
CA SER A 142 10.46 -0.31 4.93
C SER A 142 11.07 0.45 6.11
N LEU A 143 10.23 0.99 7.01
CA LEU A 143 10.70 1.68 8.22
C LEU A 143 11.42 0.74 9.19
N MET A 144 10.93 -0.48 9.37
CA MET A 144 11.59 -1.50 10.21
C MET A 144 12.95 -1.92 9.63
N GLU A 145 13.03 -2.11 8.32
CA GLU A 145 14.26 -2.55 7.64
C GLU A 145 15.37 -1.51 7.68
N ARG A 146 15.04 -0.20 7.70
CA ARG A 146 16.03 0.87 7.92
C ARG A 146 16.81 0.69 9.22
N LEU A 147 16.20 0.11 10.25
CA LEU A 147 16.84 -0.16 11.54
C LEU A 147 17.41 -1.58 11.60
N ARG A 148 16.73 -2.53 10.99
CA ARG A 148 16.96 -3.97 11.12
C ARG A 148 16.75 -4.67 9.77
N PRO A 149 17.74 -4.62 8.87
CA PRO A 149 17.62 -5.21 7.54
C PRO A 149 17.26 -6.69 7.59
N LEU A 150 16.35 -7.13 6.69
CA LEU A 150 16.03 -8.54 6.53
C LEU A 150 16.85 -9.17 5.41
N VAL A 151 17.22 -8.38 4.40
CA VAL A 151 18.13 -8.77 3.32
C VAL A 151 19.55 -8.28 3.65
N ALA A 152 20.53 -9.18 3.57
CA ALA A 152 21.94 -8.88 3.83
C ALA A 152 22.63 -8.23 2.63
N ASP A 153 22.24 -8.64 1.42
CA ASP A 153 22.73 -8.08 0.16
C ASP A 153 21.59 -7.33 -0.57
N PRO A 154 21.57 -5.98 -0.52
CA PRO A 154 20.54 -5.19 -1.20
C PRO A 154 20.50 -5.36 -2.73
N ALA A 155 21.60 -5.82 -3.33
CA ALA A 155 21.67 -6.08 -4.78
C ALA A 155 21.18 -7.48 -5.15
N ALA A 156 20.90 -8.35 -4.17
CA ALA A 156 20.44 -9.70 -4.44
C ALA A 156 19.10 -9.69 -5.18
N THR A 157 19.05 -10.41 -6.29
CA THR A 157 17.83 -10.61 -7.07
C THR A 157 17.40 -12.06 -7.05
N THR A 158 16.10 -12.30 -7.12
CA THR A 158 15.51 -13.62 -7.30
C THR A 158 14.38 -13.56 -8.33
N LEU A 159 14.01 -14.70 -8.90
CA LEU A 159 12.83 -14.80 -9.75
C LEU A 159 11.58 -14.56 -8.90
N SER A 160 10.75 -13.60 -9.29
CA SER A 160 9.42 -13.42 -8.70
C SER A 160 8.48 -14.46 -9.31
N PRO A 161 7.89 -15.38 -8.51
CA PRO A 161 6.98 -16.38 -9.04
C PRO A 161 5.68 -15.75 -9.58
N TRP A 162 5.31 -14.57 -9.07
CA TRP A 162 4.08 -13.85 -9.44
C TRP A 162 4.19 -13.11 -10.77
N GLN A 163 5.41 -12.69 -11.16
CA GLN A 163 5.62 -11.89 -12.36
C GLN A 163 6.55 -12.53 -13.39
N GLY A 164 7.12 -13.70 -13.08
CA GLY A 164 8.00 -14.44 -13.99
C GLY A 164 9.29 -13.71 -14.36
N LYS A 165 9.70 -12.68 -13.59
CA LYS A 165 10.91 -11.89 -13.87
C LYS A 165 11.78 -11.72 -12.63
N ALA A 166 13.08 -11.53 -12.85
CA ALA A 166 14.02 -11.21 -11.79
C ALA A 166 13.64 -9.88 -11.12
N ARG A 167 13.62 -9.87 -9.79
CA ARG A 167 13.35 -8.71 -8.95
C ARG A 167 14.26 -8.70 -7.73
N PRO A 168 14.45 -7.54 -7.08
CA PRO A 168 15.15 -7.48 -5.79
C PRO A 168 14.54 -8.45 -4.79
N LEU A 169 15.38 -9.19 -4.07
CA LEU A 169 14.97 -10.15 -3.04
C LEU A 169 14.15 -9.47 -1.93
N GLN A 170 14.47 -8.20 -1.65
CA GLN A 170 13.70 -7.36 -0.74
C GLN A 170 12.26 -7.16 -1.21
N GLY A 171 12.03 -6.99 -2.51
CA GLY A 171 10.66 -6.89 -3.04
C GLY A 171 9.85 -8.16 -2.78
N LEU A 172 10.49 -9.34 -2.81
CA LEU A 172 9.81 -10.61 -2.54
C LEU A 172 9.43 -10.77 -1.07
N ILE A 173 10.31 -10.39 -0.12
CA ILE A 173 9.98 -10.45 1.32
C ILE A 173 8.85 -9.48 1.68
N HIS A 174 8.84 -8.30 1.04
CA HIS A 174 7.79 -7.32 1.21
C HIS A 174 6.44 -7.82 0.68
N GLY A 175 6.41 -8.36 -0.55
CA GLY A 175 5.18 -8.93 -1.11
C GLY A 175 4.60 -10.05 -0.24
N LEU A 176 5.46 -10.94 0.28
CA LEU A 176 5.01 -12.01 1.17
C LEU A 176 4.43 -11.48 2.49
N PHE A 177 5.05 -10.45 3.07
CA PHE A 177 4.54 -9.79 4.27
C PHE A 177 3.16 -9.16 4.03
N VAL A 178 3.02 -8.44 2.93
CA VAL A 178 1.77 -7.77 2.54
C VAL A 178 0.66 -8.79 2.28
N PHE A 179 0.93 -9.84 1.50
CA PHE A 179 -0.04 -10.90 1.23
C PHE A 179 -0.55 -11.58 2.51
N ARG A 180 0.34 -11.81 3.47
CA ARG A 180 -0.09 -12.34 4.78
C ARG A 180 -0.94 -11.38 5.58
N ALA A 181 -0.62 -10.09 5.57
CA ALA A 181 -1.46 -9.09 6.22
C ALA A 181 -2.86 -9.03 5.60
N ILE A 182 -2.96 -9.09 4.27
CA ILE A 182 -4.23 -9.07 3.55
C ILE A 182 -5.04 -10.34 3.83
N ASP A 183 -4.44 -11.54 3.75
CA ASP A 183 -5.15 -12.79 4.07
C ASP A 183 -5.67 -12.82 5.52
N GLN A 184 -4.88 -12.33 6.47
CA GLN A 184 -5.30 -12.19 7.88
C GLN A 184 -6.46 -11.20 8.03
N TRP A 185 -6.36 -10.02 7.40
CA TRP A 185 -7.42 -9.01 7.42
C TRP A 185 -8.72 -9.56 6.82
N LEU A 186 -8.67 -10.17 5.63
CA LEU A 186 -9.84 -10.75 4.98
C LEU A 186 -10.46 -11.86 5.83
N THR A 187 -9.64 -12.71 6.46
CA THR A 187 -10.12 -13.74 7.39
C THR A 187 -10.90 -13.12 8.56
N ILE A 188 -10.33 -12.09 9.20
CA ILE A 188 -10.99 -11.40 10.31
C ILE A 188 -12.28 -10.76 9.82
N LEU A 189 -12.22 -10.03 8.71
CA LEU A 189 -13.34 -9.31 8.12
C LEU A 189 -14.53 -10.25 7.84
N GLN A 190 -14.28 -11.41 7.23
CA GLN A 190 -15.31 -12.43 6.94
C GLN A 190 -15.96 -13.04 8.19
N THR A 191 -15.29 -12.96 9.35
CA THR A 191 -15.82 -13.43 10.64
C THR A 191 -16.49 -12.35 11.46
N ALA A 192 -16.02 -11.11 11.35
CA ALA A 192 -16.43 -10.00 12.19
C ALA A 192 -17.55 -9.16 11.58
N ASP A 193 -17.66 -9.10 10.25
CA ASP A 193 -18.67 -8.31 9.54
C ASP A 193 -19.61 -9.21 8.72
N PRO A 194 -20.92 -9.24 9.05
CA PRO A 194 -21.91 -9.98 8.26
C PRO A 194 -21.99 -9.55 6.78
N ALA A 195 -21.70 -8.29 6.45
CA ALA A 195 -21.69 -7.81 5.06
C ALA A 195 -20.50 -8.36 4.26
N ALA A 196 -19.41 -8.74 4.94
CA ALA A 196 -18.25 -9.37 4.33
C ALA A 196 -18.36 -10.90 4.21
N HIS A 197 -19.29 -11.50 4.95
CA HIS A 197 -19.40 -12.95 5.04
C HIS A 197 -19.81 -13.53 3.68
N GLY A 198 -18.95 -14.39 3.10
CA GLY A 198 -19.16 -14.96 1.77
C GLY A 198 -19.09 -13.93 0.64
N HIS A 199 -18.42 -12.79 0.86
CA HIS A 199 -18.24 -11.78 -0.18
C HIS A 199 -17.32 -12.33 -1.29
N PRO A 200 -17.77 -12.39 -2.57
CA PRO A 200 -17.03 -13.06 -3.65
C PRO A 200 -15.61 -12.54 -3.87
N TYR A 201 -15.41 -11.23 -3.72
CA TYR A 201 -14.08 -10.62 -3.79
C TYR A 201 -13.11 -11.21 -2.74
N ALA A 202 -13.54 -11.26 -1.47
CA ALA A 202 -12.70 -11.71 -0.37
C ALA A 202 -12.35 -13.19 -0.51
N ASP A 203 -13.32 -14.03 -0.87
CA ASP A 203 -13.10 -15.47 -1.09
C ASP A 203 -12.10 -15.71 -2.23
N ARG A 204 -12.30 -15.05 -3.38
CA ARG A 204 -11.39 -15.16 -4.52
C ARG A 204 -9.99 -14.67 -4.17
N ARG A 205 -9.86 -13.49 -3.55
CA ARG A 205 -8.55 -12.91 -3.24
C ARG A 205 -7.76 -13.77 -2.26
N ARG A 206 -8.42 -14.38 -1.26
CA ARG A 206 -7.75 -15.31 -0.33
C ARG A 206 -7.22 -16.56 -1.02
N LEU A 207 -7.94 -17.10 -2.01
CA LEU A 207 -7.45 -18.20 -2.84
C LEU A 207 -6.24 -17.78 -3.67
N GLU A 208 -6.31 -16.62 -4.33
CA GLU A 208 -5.19 -16.07 -5.10
C GLU A 208 -3.94 -15.88 -4.22
N ILE A 209 -4.09 -15.30 -3.03
CA ILE A 209 -2.98 -15.12 -2.08
C ILE A 209 -2.41 -16.48 -1.62
N ALA A 210 -3.27 -17.46 -1.36
CA ALA A 210 -2.80 -18.79 -0.97
C ALA A 210 -1.95 -19.42 -2.07
N ASP A 211 -2.36 -19.30 -3.34
CA ASP A 211 -1.60 -19.77 -4.50
C ASP A 211 -0.29 -18.98 -4.69
N GLU A 212 -0.36 -17.64 -4.56
CA GLU A 212 0.81 -16.74 -4.62
C GLU A 212 1.86 -17.13 -3.58
N ILE A 213 1.46 -17.41 -2.33
CA ILE A 213 2.38 -17.81 -1.26
C ILE A 213 2.91 -19.24 -1.49
N ALA A 214 2.05 -20.16 -1.94
CA ALA A 214 2.45 -21.54 -2.22
C ALA A 214 3.46 -21.64 -3.37
N SER A 215 3.44 -20.70 -4.31
CA SER A 215 4.39 -20.64 -5.43
C SER A 215 5.81 -20.23 -5.06
N ILE A 216 6.05 -19.80 -3.81
CA ILE A 216 7.39 -19.41 -3.34
C ILE A 216 8.24 -20.65 -3.04
N GLU A 217 9.21 -20.93 -3.89
CA GLU A 217 10.18 -22.02 -3.68
C GLU A 217 11.54 -21.49 -3.20
N ASN A 218 12.19 -22.23 -2.29
CA ASN A 218 13.59 -22.04 -1.85
C ASN A 218 13.98 -20.64 -1.31
N PHE A 219 13.02 -19.72 -1.17
CA PHE A 219 13.24 -18.35 -0.72
C PHE A 219 13.77 -18.25 0.70
N THR A 220 13.22 -19.03 1.63
CA THR A 220 13.60 -19.02 3.06
C THR A 220 15.02 -19.50 3.32
N ALA A 221 15.58 -20.29 2.39
CA ALA A 221 16.94 -20.81 2.47
C ALA A 221 17.99 -19.91 1.80
N SER A 222 17.57 -18.77 1.22
CA SER A 222 18.49 -17.85 0.55
C SER A 222 19.56 -17.32 1.52
N SER A 223 20.83 -17.45 1.13
CA SER A 223 21.97 -16.90 1.86
C SER A 223 22.05 -15.37 1.79
N ALA A 224 21.32 -14.75 0.86
CA ALA A 224 21.20 -13.29 0.77
C ALA A 224 20.23 -12.70 1.81
N LEU A 225 19.44 -13.53 2.50
CA LEU A 225 18.69 -13.11 3.68
C LEU A 225 19.59 -13.10 4.91
N THR A 226 19.37 -12.13 5.81
CA THR A 226 19.89 -12.21 7.17
C THR A 226 19.22 -13.37 7.92
N LEU A 227 19.81 -13.82 9.05
CA LEU A 227 19.16 -14.82 9.90
C LEU A 227 17.75 -14.36 10.36
N ARG A 228 17.55 -13.06 10.57
CA ARG A 228 16.23 -12.50 10.88
C ARG A 228 15.30 -12.60 9.67
N GLY A 229 15.79 -12.25 8.48
CA GLY A 229 15.03 -12.38 7.23
C GLY A 229 14.57 -13.80 6.97
N GLN A 230 15.44 -14.80 7.17
CA GLN A 230 15.09 -16.22 7.02
C GLN A 230 14.01 -16.66 8.01
N ARG A 231 14.13 -16.24 9.29
CA ARG A 231 13.12 -16.53 10.32
C ARG A 231 11.78 -15.86 10.00
N PHE A 232 11.82 -14.59 9.62
CA PHE A 232 10.63 -13.82 9.26
C PHE A 232 9.93 -14.41 8.05
N ALA A 233 10.67 -14.71 6.97
CA ALA A 233 10.14 -15.38 5.80
C ALA A 233 9.52 -16.74 6.14
N THR A 234 10.19 -17.56 6.96
CA THR A 234 9.65 -18.86 7.41
C THR A 234 8.34 -18.69 8.18
N MET A 235 8.26 -17.70 9.09
CA MET A 235 7.03 -17.40 9.82
C MET A 235 5.90 -16.95 8.91
N LEU A 236 6.21 -16.19 7.85
CA LEU A 236 5.20 -15.78 6.88
C LEU A 236 4.75 -16.93 5.99
N ILE A 237 5.54 -17.98 5.77
CA ILE A 237 5.08 -19.13 4.97
C ILE A 237 4.31 -20.12 5.84
N ALA A 238 4.75 -20.33 7.10
CA ALA A 238 4.03 -21.16 8.06
C ALA A 238 2.63 -20.57 8.34
N ARG A 239 1.60 -21.42 8.26
CA ARG A 239 0.21 -21.04 8.55
C ARG A 239 -0.01 -20.84 10.05
#